data_AF-A0A8T5FCJ7-F1
#
_entry.id   AF-A0A8T5FCJ7-F1
#
_cell.length_a   1.000
_cell.length_b   1.000
_cell.length_c   1.000
_cell.angle_alpha   90.00
_cell.angle_beta   90.00
_cell.angle_gamma   90.00
#
_symmetry.space_group_name_H-M   'P 1'
#
loop_
_entity.id
_entity.type
_entity.pdbx_description
1 polymer ?
#
loop_
_entity_poly.entity_id
_entity_poly.type
_entity_poly.pdbx_seq_one_letter_code
_entity_poly.pdbx_strand_id
1 'polypeptide(L)'
;AKNNSIKITNDLRWPHSLGLFYSAFTYFLGFKVNEGEYKLMGLSSYGTPKYYDLILDKLIDVKDDGSIHLDMKYFAFTHDKVMTNDKFAELFGISPKTKDEKTLQIHFDIGASAQKVLEEVILKMVNHVYEKTKMKNLCIAGGVALNGVANYHVLRDGPFDNVHIPPSPGDAGSAIGAAQYLYYIYHKNSRVIEKNTAKLIRENVYVGPSYSDEQITQFLDSENIPYEKFDREPLLKKTAQLIADGNIVGWYQGKMEWGPRALGNRSILADPRKAEMKDTLNAKIKHRESFRPFAPSILEEHASDYFELDIPSPYMLMVAPVKKPKDIPAVTHVDGTGRLQTVSKDVNPLYYDLINEFYKITTIPAIINTSMNVMGEPIVNTPKQAYQMIVKTDMDYIIMGNNLVSK
;
A
#
# COMPACT_ATOMS: atom_id res chain seq x y z
N ALA A 1 -24.82 -0.03 -5.26
CA ALA A 1 -25.05 0.27 -6.70
C ALA A 1 -25.70 -0.94 -7.36
N LYS A 2 -26.53 -0.76 -8.40
CA LYS A 2 -27.10 -1.87 -9.19
C LYS A 2 -27.08 -1.49 -10.67
N ASN A 3 -26.42 -2.29 -11.50
CA ASN A 3 -26.19 -1.99 -12.92
C ASN A 3 -25.55 -0.61 -13.08
N ASN A 4 -26.21 0.29 -13.82
CA ASN A 4 -25.78 1.67 -14.06
C ASN A 4 -26.48 2.67 -13.13
N SER A 5 -26.72 2.29 -11.87
CA SER A 5 -27.31 3.18 -10.88
C SER A 5 -26.57 3.16 -9.55
N ILE A 6 -26.35 4.35 -9.00
CA ILE A 6 -25.83 4.58 -7.66
C ILE A 6 -26.89 5.38 -6.93
N LYS A 7 -27.30 4.89 -5.76
CA LYS A 7 -28.20 5.58 -4.85
C LYS A 7 -27.43 5.86 -3.57
N ILE A 8 -27.37 7.12 -3.19
CA ILE A 8 -26.87 7.54 -1.88
C ILE A 8 -28.00 7.29 -0.89
N THR A 9 -27.74 6.50 0.14
CA THR A 9 -28.72 6.19 1.19
C THR A 9 -28.45 6.95 2.48
N ASN A 10 -27.18 7.15 2.79
CA ASN A 10 -26.70 7.75 4.02
C ASN A 10 -25.40 8.50 3.72
N ASP A 11 -25.09 9.47 4.55
CA ASP A 11 -23.82 10.19 4.51
C ASP A 11 -23.45 10.67 5.91
N LEU A 12 -22.14 10.85 6.15
CA LEU A 12 -21.61 11.53 7.32
C LEU A 12 -21.10 12.89 6.87
N ARG A 13 -21.65 13.95 7.46
CA ARG A 13 -21.28 15.33 7.12
C ARG A 13 -20.03 15.75 7.87
N TRP A 14 -19.23 16.57 7.20
CA TRP A 14 -18.16 17.34 7.84
C TRP A 14 -18.72 18.11 9.05
N PRO A 15 -18.00 18.19 10.19
CA PRO A 15 -16.61 17.77 10.40
C PRO A 15 -16.39 16.31 10.86
N HIS A 16 -17.44 15.48 10.94
CA HIS A 16 -17.37 14.15 11.56
C HIS A 16 -16.87 13.07 10.59
N SER A 17 -15.57 13.11 10.31
CA SER A 17 -14.90 12.21 9.37
C SER A 17 -13.96 11.26 10.08
N LEU A 18 -14.10 9.96 9.78
CA LEU A 18 -13.19 8.92 10.29
C LEU A 18 -11.78 9.08 9.73
N GLY A 19 -11.68 9.60 8.49
CA GLY A 19 -10.39 9.99 7.92
C GLY A 19 -9.74 11.13 8.68
N LEU A 20 -10.49 12.19 9.02
CA LEU A 20 -9.95 13.32 9.81
C LEU A 20 -9.60 12.93 11.24
N PHE A 21 -10.38 12.03 11.86
CA PHE A 21 -10.02 11.40 13.13
C PHE A 21 -8.64 10.74 13.04
N TYR A 22 -8.43 9.88 12.05
CA TYR A 22 -7.16 9.18 11.90
C TYR A 22 -6.00 10.12 11.52
N SER A 23 -6.27 11.15 10.71
CA SER A 23 -5.31 12.22 10.40
C SER A 23 -4.95 13.07 11.61
N ALA A 24 -5.85 13.23 12.59
CA ALA A 24 -5.55 13.96 13.82
C ALA A 24 -4.52 13.21 14.69
N PHE A 25 -4.65 11.89 14.83
CA PHE A 25 -3.61 11.07 15.45
C PHE A 25 -2.31 11.04 14.65
N THR A 26 -2.43 11.01 13.31
CA THR A 26 -1.26 11.08 12.41
C THR A 26 -0.47 12.35 12.68
N TYR A 27 -1.15 13.50 12.76
CA TYR A 27 -0.57 14.79 13.11
C TYR A 27 0.01 14.81 14.52
N PHE A 28 -0.75 14.36 15.52
CA PHE A 28 -0.34 14.36 16.93
C PHE A 28 0.91 13.51 17.17
N LEU A 29 1.10 12.45 16.39
CA LEU A 29 2.28 11.57 16.44
C LEU A 29 3.42 12.06 15.53
N GLY A 30 3.37 13.31 15.08
CA GLY A 30 4.47 13.99 14.38
C GLY A 30 4.60 13.63 12.91
N PHE A 31 3.56 13.06 12.30
CA PHE A 31 3.53 12.77 10.87
C PHE A 31 2.73 13.81 10.09
N LYS A 32 3.09 13.97 8.82
CA LYS A 32 2.42 14.91 7.92
C LYS A 32 1.05 14.37 7.49
N VAL A 33 0.01 15.18 7.63
CA VAL A 33 -1.36 14.84 7.19
C VAL A 33 -1.43 14.69 5.67
N ASN A 34 -2.29 13.79 5.19
CA ASN A 34 -2.46 13.39 3.78
C ASN A 34 -1.25 12.68 3.15
N GLU A 35 -0.24 12.35 3.96
CA GLU A 35 0.98 11.65 3.54
C GLU A 35 1.44 10.62 4.58
N GLY A 36 1.12 10.80 5.85
CA GLY A 36 1.69 10.08 6.98
C GLY A 36 0.77 9.01 7.57
N GLU A 37 -0.46 8.89 7.10
CA GLU A 37 -1.45 7.96 7.66
C GLU A 37 -0.97 6.51 7.57
N TYR A 38 -0.26 6.14 6.50
CA TYR A 38 0.35 4.81 6.40
C TYR A 38 1.50 4.61 7.40
N LYS A 39 2.14 5.69 7.88
CA LYS A 39 3.18 5.62 8.92
C LYS A 39 2.52 5.33 10.26
N LEU A 40 1.39 5.98 10.57
CA LEU A 40 0.58 5.65 11.74
C LEU A 40 0.16 4.18 11.71
N MET A 41 -0.29 3.68 10.55
CA MET A 41 -0.66 2.27 10.36
C MET A 41 0.53 1.30 10.57
N GLY A 42 1.75 1.70 10.20
CA GLY A 42 2.94 0.89 10.50
C GLY A 42 3.35 0.98 11.97
N LEU A 43 3.25 2.18 12.54
CA LEU A 43 3.61 2.50 13.92
C LEU A 43 2.71 1.73 14.91
N SER A 44 1.42 1.57 14.62
CA SER A 44 0.46 0.88 15.49
C SER A 44 0.87 -0.56 15.83
N SER A 45 1.56 -1.28 14.93
CA SER A 45 2.02 -2.66 15.17
C SER A 45 3.03 -2.80 16.32
N TYR A 46 3.66 -1.71 16.75
CA TYR A 46 4.63 -1.67 17.85
C TYR A 46 3.99 -1.33 19.21
N GLY A 47 2.68 -1.06 19.23
CA GLY A 47 1.97 -0.59 20.41
C GLY A 47 0.98 -1.60 20.96
N THR A 48 0.46 -1.27 22.14
CA THR A 48 -0.70 -1.92 22.74
C THR A 48 -1.84 -0.91 22.83
N PRO A 49 -3.09 -1.28 22.53
CA PRO A 49 -4.21 -0.33 22.42
C PRO A 49 -4.74 0.14 23.80
N LYS A 50 -3.86 0.67 24.66
CA LYS A 50 -4.14 1.09 26.05
C LYS A 50 -5.12 2.26 26.16
N TYR A 51 -5.19 3.09 25.13
CA TYR A 51 -6.04 4.29 25.10
C TYR A 51 -7.34 4.06 24.33
N TYR A 52 -7.63 2.84 23.92
CA TYR A 52 -8.83 2.52 23.14
C TYR A 52 -10.12 2.99 23.84
N ASP A 53 -10.30 2.64 25.12
CA ASP A 53 -11.49 3.04 25.88
C ASP A 53 -11.54 4.56 26.10
N LEU A 54 -10.38 5.19 26.34
CA LEU A 54 -10.28 6.65 26.50
C LEU A 54 -10.71 7.38 25.22
N ILE A 55 -10.31 6.87 24.06
CA ILE A 55 -10.67 7.46 22.77
C ILE A 55 -12.17 7.36 22.54
N LEU A 56 -12.78 6.19 22.79
CA LEU A 56 -14.23 5.99 22.65
C LEU A 56 -15.05 6.82 23.65
N ASP A 57 -14.54 7.02 24.87
CA ASP A 57 -15.23 7.81 25.89
C ASP A 57 -15.15 9.33 25.62
N LYS A 58 -14.02 9.82 25.09
CA LYS A 58 -13.75 11.26 25.02
C LYS A 58 -13.79 11.85 23.62
N LEU A 59 -13.28 11.15 22.60
CA LEU A 59 -12.98 11.76 21.30
C LEU A 59 -14.03 11.49 20.23
N ILE A 60 -14.67 10.32 20.29
CA ILE A 60 -15.53 9.84 19.22
C ILE A 60 -16.71 9.04 19.78
N ASP A 61 -17.92 9.54 19.51
CA ASP A 61 -19.17 8.84 19.77
C ASP A 61 -19.47 7.94 18.56
N VAL A 62 -19.35 6.62 18.74
CA VAL A 62 -19.58 5.61 17.70
C VAL A 62 -20.92 4.93 17.94
N LYS A 63 -21.83 5.00 16.96
CA LYS A 63 -23.13 4.34 17.00
C LYS A 63 -23.08 2.91 16.46
N ASP A 64 -24.15 2.16 16.69
CA ASP A 64 -24.24 0.75 16.28
C ASP A 64 -24.19 0.56 14.76
N ASP A 65 -24.68 1.54 13.99
CA ASP A 65 -24.58 1.56 12.54
C ASP A 65 -23.21 1.99 12.00
N GLY A 66 -22.25 2.27 12.91
CA GLY A 66 -20.94 2.78 12.58
C GLY A 66 -20.92 4.28 12.24
N SER A 67 -22.06 4.99 12.33
CA SER A 67 -22.04 6.45 12.27
C SER A 67 -21.26 7.02 13.46
N ILE A 68 -20.56 8.14 13.22
CA ILE A 68 -19.68 8.74 14.21
C ILE A 68 -19.99 10.21 14.42
N HIS A 69 -19.73 10.67 15.64
CA HIS A 69 -19.67 12.09 15.97
C HIS A 69 -18.40 12.37 16.76
N LEU A 70 -17.53 13.21 16.19
CA LEU A 70 -16.30 13.64 16.87
C LEU A 70 -16.61 14.71 17.92
N ASP A 71 -16.04 14.60 19.12
CA ASP A 71 -16.08 15.67 20.11
C ASP A 71 -15.11 16.77 19.71
N MET A 72 -15.65 17.76 18.99
CA MET A 72 -14.89 18.84 18.39
C MET A 72 -14.15 19.72 19.39
N LYS A 73 -14.37 19.58 20.70
CA LYS A 73 -13.58 20.31 21.71
C LYS A 73 -12.11 19.91 21.73
N TYR A 74 -11.74 18.73 21.21
CA TYR A 74 -10.36 18.23 21.14
C TYR A 74 -9.68 18.47 19.77
N PHE A 75 -10.44 18.87 18.75
CA PHE A 75 -9.96 18.98 17.38
C PHE A 75 -9.89 20.44 16.94
N ALA A 76 -8.85 20.78 16.17
CA ALA A 76 -8.58 22.15 15.75
C ALA A 76 -8.80 22.38 14.24
N PHE A 77 -8.91 21.33 13.44
CA PHE A 77 -8.95 21.40 11.97
C PHE A 77 -10.15 22.14 11.36
N THR A 78 -11.11 22.58 12.18
CA THR A 78 -12.25 23.40 11.76
C THR A 78 -12.01 24.90 11.87
N HIS A 79 -11.01 25.32 12.65
CA HIS A 79 -10.75 26.73 12.95
C HIS A 79 -9.26 27.10 12.98
N ASP A 80 -8.36 26.13 12.82
CA ASP A 80 -6.91 26.31 12.80
C ASP A 80 -6.25 25.48 11.68
N LYS A 81 -4.96 25.69 11.45
CA LYS A 81 -4.10 24.98 10.49
C LYS A 81 -3.49 23.69 11.06
N VAL A 82 -3.85 23.33 12.29
CA VAL A 82 -3.40 22.13 13.00
C VAL A 82 -4.58 21.18 13.23
N MET A 83 -4.31 19.89 13.47
CA MET A 83 -5.39 18.91 13.62
C MET A 83 -5.95 18.82 15.04
N THR A 84 -5.10 19.01 16.05
CA THR A 84 -5.40 18.80 17.48
C THR A 84 -5.07 20.05 18.27
N ASN A 85 -5.72 20.26 19.42
CA ASN A 85 -5.47 21.38 20.33
C ASN A 85 -4.89 20.92 21.68
N ASP A 86 -4.70 21.86 22.62
CA ASP A 86 -4.14 21.58 23.95
C ASP A 86 -4.94 20.56 24.75
N LYS A 87 -6.28 20.53 24.61
CA LYS A 87 -7.11 19.53 25.29
C LYS A 87 -6.80 18.11 24.81
N PHE A 88 -6.44 17.95 23.54
CA PHE A 88 -6.00 16.67 23.00
C PHE A 88 -4.66 16.26 23.63
N ALA A 89 -3.73 17.21 23.78
CA ALA A 89 -2.44 16.97 24.44
C ALA A 89 -2.63 16.59 25.92
N GLU A 90 -3.45 17.35 26.65
CA GLU A 90 -3.82 17.08 28.05
C GLU A 90 -4.45 15.69 28.22
N LEU A 91 -5.30 15.26 27.27
CA LEU A 91 -5.97 13.96 27.31
C LEU A 91 -4.97 12.79 27.31
N PHE A 92 -3.89 12.89 26.53
CA PHE A 92 -2.86 11.87 26.45
C PHE A 92 -1.66 12.13 27.38
N GLY A 93 -1.62 13.28 28.05
CA GLY A 93 -0.54 13.68 28.96
C GLY A 93 0.79 13.97 28.26
N ILE A 94 0.77 14.22 26.94
CA ILE A 94 1.96 14.55 26.15
C ILE A 94 1.63 15.63 25.12
N SER A 95 2.63 16.42 24.74
CA SER A 95 2.50 17.36 23.63
C SER A 95 2.49 16.62 22.28
N PRO A 96 1.93 17.23 21.21
CA PRO A 96 2.09 16.71 19.86
C PRO A 96 3.57 16.52 19.53
N LYS A 97 3.92 15.35 19.01
CA LYS A 97 5.30 14.98 18.73
C LYS A 97 5.87 15.85 17.62
N THR A 98 7.09 16.38 17.80
CA THR A 98 7.81 17.05 16.71
C THR A 98 8.51 16.03 15.80
N LYS A 99 8.92 16.45 14.59
CA LYS A 99 9.52 15.55 13.60
C LYS A 99 10.79 14.86 14.12
N ASP A 100 11.63 15.58 14.85
CA ASP A 100 12.96 15.14 15.28
C ASP A 100 12.95 14.41 16.63
N GLU A 101 11.82 14.44 17.34
CA GLU A 101 11.67 13.71 18.61
C GLU A 101 11.74 12.19 18.41
N LYS A 102 12.31 11.51 19.41
CA LYS A 102 12.34 10.05 19.45
C LYS A 102 10.93 9.50 19.69
N THR A 103 10.57 8.45 18.96
CA THR A 103 9.32 7.71 19.22
C THR A 103 9.45 6.89 20.52
N LEU A 104 8.52 7.05 21.45
CA LEU A 104 8.45 6.38 22.75
C LEU A 104 7.26 5.40 22.77
N GLN A 105 7.20 4.52 23.78
CA GLN A 105 6.14 3.52 23.89
C GLN A 105 4.73 4.13 23.92
N ILE A 106 4.57 5.29 24.56
CA ILE A 106 3.28 6.01 24.57
C ILE A 106 2.80 6.37 23.16
N HIS A 107 3.70 6.76 22.25
CA HIS A 107 3.34 7.06 20.86
C HIS A 107 2.82 5.80 20.15
N PHE A 108 3.51 4.67 20.36
CA PHE A 108 3.08 3.37 19.83
C PHE A 108 1.72 2.97 20.37
N ASP A 109 1.50 3.08 21.68
CA ASP A 109 0.25 2.71 22.34
C ASP A 109 -0.92 3.61 21.90
N ILE A 110 -0.70 4.91 21.71
CA ILE A 110 -1.70 5.83 21.14
C ILE A 110 -2.03 5.43 19.70
N GLY A 111 -1.02 5.16 18.87
CA GLY A 111 -1.23 4.75 17.49
C GLY A 111 -1.97 3.42 17.36
N ALA A 112 -1.63 2.43 18.19
CA ALA A 112 -2.34 1.15 18.29
C ALA A 112 -3.81 1.34 18.68
N SER A 113 -4.07 2.24 19.63
CA SER A 113 -5.43 2.54 20.09
C SER A 113 -6.28 3.19 18.98
N ALA A 114 -5.72 4.18 18.28
CA ALA A 114 -6.41 4.84 17.17
C ALA A 114 -6.67 3.91 15.98
N GLN A 115 -5.71 3.03 15.66
CA GLN A 115 -5.86 2.01 14.62
C GLN A 115 -6.97 1.00 14.97
N LYS A 116 -7.04 0.54 16.23
CA LYS A 116 -8.11 -0.36 16.69
C LYS A 116 -9.49 0.30 16.59
N VAL A 117 -9.61 1.57 17.00
CA VAL A 117 -10.89 2.30 16.87
C VAL A 117 -11.29 2.44 15.39
N LEU A 118 -10.33 2.73 14.50
CA LEU A 118 -10.57 2.79 13.06
C LEU A 118 -11.15 1.47 12.52
N GLU A 119 -10.53 0.34 12.85
CA GLU A 119 -10.96 -1.00 12.41
C GLU A 119 -12.39 -1.30 12.84
N GLU A 120 -12.72 -1.09 14.12
CA GLU A 120 -14.05 -1.39 14.65
C GLU A 120 -15.15 -0.51 14.08
N VAL A 121 -14.88 0.79 13.89
CA VAL A 121 -15.84 1.72 13.27
C VAL A 121 -16.12 1.28 11.83
N ILE A 122 -15.07 0.94 11.06
CA ILE A 122 -15.24 0.46 9.67
C ILE A 122 -16.06 -0.84 9.66
N LEU A 123 -15.79 -1.78 10.57
CA LEU A 123 -16.53 -3.04 10.63
C LEU A 123 -18.01 -2.82 10.96
N LYS A 124 -18.34 -1.89 11.88
CA LYS A 124 -19.73 -1.48 12.17
C LYS A 124 -20.41 -0.88 10.93
N MET A 125 -19.74 0.03 10.21
CA MET A 125 -20.27 0.60 8.97
C MET A 125 -20.54 -0.48 7.91
N VAL A 126 -19.61 -1.42 7.75
CA VAL A 126 -19.73 -2.55 6.81
C VAL A 126 -20.91 -3.45 7.17
N ASN A 127 -21.05 -3.81 8.45
CA ASN A 127 -22.17 -4.61 8.94
C ASN A 127 -23.51 -3.91 8.69
N HIS A 128 -23.60 -2.61 8.99
CA HIS A 128 -24.80 -1.84 8.72
C HIS A 128 -25.19 -1.84 7.23
N VAL A 129 -24.21 -1.62 6.34
CA VAL A 129 -24.46 -1.65 4.88
C VAL A 129 -24.95 -3.03 4.44
N TYR A 130 -24.40 -4.11 4.99
CA TYR A 130 -24.87 -5.45 4.72
C TYR A 130 -26.30 -5.66 5.21
N GLU A 131 -26.63 -5.26 6.43
CA GLU A 131 -27.98 -5.39 6.99
C GLU A 131 -29.04 -4.66 6.14
N LYS A 132 -28.71 -3.47 5.63
CA LYS A 132 -29.63 -2.66 4.80
C LYS A 132 -29.79 -3.18 3.38
N THR A 133 -28.78 -3.84 2.82
CA THR A 133 -28.75 -4.19 1.39
C THR A 133 -28.86 -5.68 1.11
N LYS A 134 -28.39 -6.52 2.04
CA LYS A 134 -28.18 -7.97 1.89
C LYS A 134 -27.39 -8.32 0.63
N MET A 135 -26.55 -7.39 0.16
CA MET A 135 -25.69 -7.60 -1.01
C MET A 135 -24.50 -8.46 -0.62
N LYS A 136 -24.05 -9.30 -1.56
CA LYS A 136 -22.89 -10.18 -1.40
C LYS A 136 -21.55 -9.48 -1.68
N ASN A 137 -21.59 -8.35 -2.38
CA ASN A 137 -20.39 -7.67 -2.86
C ASN A 137 -20.29 -6.27 -2.24
N LEU A 138 -19.14 -5.98 -1.62
CA LEU A 138 -18.79 -4.68 -1.08
C LEU A 138 -17.73 -4.02 -1.97
N CYS A 139 -17.94 -2.75 -2.30
CA CYS A 139 -16.90 -1.90 -2.88
C CYS A 139 -16.53 -0.81 -1.88
N ILE A 140 -15.24 -0.63 -1.62
CA ILE A 140 -14.72 0.38 -0.68
C ILE A 140 -13.81 1.35 -1.45
N ALA A 141 -14.02 2.64 -1.24
CA ALA A 141 -13.20 3.72 -1.79
C ALA A 141 -13.02 4.83 -0.73
N GLY A 142 -12.28 5.86 -1.07
CA GLY A 142 -11.82 6.92 -0.16
C GLY A 142 -10.42 6.64 0.39
N GLY A 143 -9.74 7.69 0.88
CA GLY A 143 -8.36 7.59 1.38
C GLY A 143 -8.17 6.56 2.50
N VAL A 144 -9.19 6.38 3.35
CA VAL A 144 -9.17 5.38 4.44
C VAL A 144 -9.06 3.94 3.90
N ALA A 145 -9.54 3.66 2.69
CA ALA A 145 -9.44 2.34 2.07
C ALA A 145 -8.01 1.95 1.65
N LEU A 146 -7.02 2.84 1.84
CA LEU A 146 -5.59 2.49 1.79
C LEU A 146 -5.08 1.79 3.07
N ASN A 147 -5.89 1.73 4.12
CA ASN A 147 -5.55 1.08 5.37
C ASN A 147 -5.69 -0.44 5.24
N GLY A 148 -4.60 -1.11 4.91
CA GLY A 148 -4.60 -2.55 4.62
C GLY A 148 -4.88 -3.44 5.83
N VAL A 149 -4.68 -2.93 7.05
CA VAL A 149 -5.04 -3.64 8.28
C VAL A 149 -6.56 -3.68 8.41
N ALA A 150 -7.21 -2.52 8.31
CA ALA A 150 -8.68 -2.44 8.33
C ALA A 150 -9.31 -3.22 7.17
N ASN A 151 -8.72 -3.17 5.97
CA ASN A 151 -9.24 -3.93 4.81
C ASN A 151 -9.21 -5.44 5.05
N TYR A 152 -8.17 -5.97 5.70
CA TYR A 152 -8.10 -7.39 6.05
C TYR A 152 -9.18 -7.77 7.07
N HIS A 153 -9.44 -6.93 8.08
CA HIS A 153 -10.55 -7.13 9.02
C HIS A 153 -11.91 -7.11 8.33
N VAL A 154 -12.13 -6.20 7.37
CA VAL A 154 -13.37 -6.20 6.59
C VAL A 154 -13.54 -7.47 5.78
N LEU A 155 -12.46 -7.98 5.19
CA LEU A 155 -12.49 -9.23 4.43
C LEU A 155 -12.76 -10.45 5.32
N ARG A 156 -12.08 -10.54 6.47
CA ARG A 156 -12.11 -11.71 7.36
C ARG A 156 -13.36 -11.75 8.24
N ASP A 157 -13.71 -10.61 8.83
CA ASP A 157 -14.75 -10.51 9.86
C ASP A 157 -16.07 -9.94 9.31
N GLY A 158 -16.05 -9.39 8.09
CA GLY A 158 -17.22 -8.81 7.45
C GLY A 158 -18.16 -9.85 6.83
N PRO A 159 -19.44 -9.50 6.63
CA PRO A 159 -20.48 -10.44 6.17
C PRO A 159 -20.56 -10.56 4.63
N PHE A 160 -19.57 -10.05 3.89
CA PHE A 160 -19.60 -9.98 2.44
C PHE A 160 -18.78 -11.11 1.81
N ASP A 161 -19.38 -11.80 0.82
CA ASP A 161 -18.70 -12.83 0.03
C ASP A 161 -17.51 -12.25 -0.76
N ASN A 162 -17.61 -11.00 -1.23
CA ASN A 162 -16.57 -10.35 -2.03
C ASN A 162 -16.34 -8.90 -1.60
N VAL A 163 -15.07 -8.52 -1.48
CA VAL A 163 -14.65 -7.14 -1.20
C VAL A 163 -13.77 -6.65 -2.36
N HIS A 164 -14.14 -5.52 -2.94
CA HIS A 164 -13.35 -4.85 -3.98
C HIS A 164 -12.88 -3.47 -3.53
N ILE A 165 -11.57 -3.25 -3.64
CA ILE A 165 -10.93 -1.96 -3.39
C ILE A 165 -10.08 -1.64 -4.63
N PRO A 166 -10.30 -0.50 -5.31
CA PRO A 166 -9.51 -0.15 -6.48
C PRO A 166 -8.06 0.19 -6.07
N PRO A 167 -7.08 0.09 -6.98
CA PRO A 167 -5.66 0.29 -6.67
C PRO A 167 -5.32 1.70 -6.16
N SER A 168 -6.14 2.70 -6.54
CA SER A 168 -6.07 4.07 -6.03
C SER A 168 -7.43 4.49 -5.51
N PRO A 169 -7.81 4.10 -4.28
CA PRO A 169 -9.14 4.35 -3.75
C PRO A 169 -9.32 5.79 -3.23
N GLY A 170 -8.23 6.51 -2.97
CA GLY A 170 -8.28 7.93 -2.56
C GLY A 170 -8.57 8.89 -3.71
N ASP A 171 -8.36 10.19 -3.44
CA ASP A 171 -8.80 11.29 -4.31
C ASP A 171 -8.28 11.22 -5.75
N ALA A 172 -7.06 10.71 -5.96
CA ALA A 172 -6.53 10.49 -7.30
C ALA A 172 -7.45 9.59 -8.15
N GLY A 173 -8.09 8.58 -7.54
CA GLY A 173 -9.04 7.70 -8.21
C GLY A 173 -10.37 8.38 -8.59
N SER A 174 -10.70 9.53 -8.00
CA SER A 174 -11.95 10.25 -8.29
C SER A 174 -12.04 10.71 -9.74
N ALA A 175 -10.91 11.00 -10.40
CA ALA A 175 -10.90 11.34 -11.83
C ALA A 175 -11.46 10.18 -12.69
N ILE A 176 -11.06 8.95 -12.39
CA ILE A 176 -11.58 7.75 -13.06
C ILE A 176 -13.05 7.53 -12.70
N GLY A 177 -13.40 7.68 -11.42
CA GLY A 177 -14.78 7.58 -10.95
C GLY A 177 -15.73 8.56 -11.64
N ALA A 178 -15.31 9.83 -11.80
CA ALA A 178 -16.08 10.86 -12.49
C ALA A 178 -16.27 10.53 -13.98
N ALA A 179 -15.21 10.10 -14.67
CA ALA A 179 -15.30 9.68 -16.08
C ALA A 179 -16.25 8.49 -16.27
N GLN A 180 -16.15 7.47 -15.41
CA GLN A 180 -17.03 6.30 -15.45
C GLN A 180 -18.49 6.66 -15.10
N TYR A 181 -18.70 7.53 -14.11
CA TYR A 181 -20.04 8.02 -13.76
C TYR A 181 -20.68 8.75 -14.95
N LEU A 182 -19.96 9.69 -15.57
CA LEU A 182 -20.46 10.43 -16.72
C LEU A 182 -20.82 9.48 -17.88
N TYR A 183 -19.93 8.55 -18.20
CA TYR A 183 -20.13 7.65 -19.33
C TYR A 183 -21.25 6.63 -19.10
N TYR A 184 -21.21 5.88 -17.99
CA TYR A 184 -22.13 4.76 -17.77
C TYR A 184 -23.45 5.16 -17.12
N ILE A 185 -23.43 6.13 -16.20
CA ILE A 185 -24.60 6.50 -15.40
C ILE A 185 -25.33 7.68 -16.06
N TYR A 186 -24.63 8.80 -16.31
CA TYR A 186 -25.27 9.99 -16.86
C TYR A 186 -25.70 9.80 -18.32
N HIS A 187 -24.79 9.35 -19.19
CA HIS A 187 -25.11 9.07 -20.60
C HIS A 187 -25.79 7.71 -20.83
N LYS A 188 -25.99 6.91 -19.76
CA LYS A 188 -26.67 5.60 -19.82
C LYS A 188 -26.06 4.63 -20.84
N ASN A 189 -24.77 4.75 -21.14
CA ASN A 189 -24.11 3.80 -22.02
C ASN A 189 -24.10 2.39 -21.40
N SER A 190 -24.21 1.37 -22.26
CA SER A 190 -24.18 -0.01 -21.80
C SER A 190 -22.81 -0.38 -21.23
N ARG A 191 -22.81 -1.07 -20.08
CA ARG A 191 -21.58 -1.57 -19.47
C ARG A 191 -21.28 -2.98 -19.98
N VAL A 192 -20.06 -3.18 -20.49
CA VAL A 192 -19.52 -4.51 -20.75
C VAL A 192 -18.82 -4.99 -19.47
N ILE A 193 -19.31 -6.10 -18.90
CA ILE A 193 -18.71 -6.68 -17.70
C ILE A 193 -17.55 -7.57 -18.16
N GLU A 194 -16.33 -7.13 -17.89
CA GLU A 194 -15.13 -7.95 -18.08
C GLU A 194 -15.13 -9.09 -17.06
N LYS A 195 -15.02 -10.33 -17.55
CA LYS A 195 -15.01 -11.55 -16.72
C LYS A 195 -13.60 -12.08 -16.49
N ASN A 196 -12.64 -11.68 -17.33
CA ASN A 196 -11.24 -12.04 -17.17
C ASN A 196 -10.61 -11.13 -16.10
N THR A 197 -10.45 -11.66 -14.89
CA THR A 197 -9.85 -10.96 -13.75
C THR A 197 -8.46 -10.44 -14.06
N ALA A 198 -7.63 -11.21 -14.77
CA ALA A 198 -6.28 -10.77 -15.10
C ALA A 198 -6.29 -9.57 -16.04
N LYS A 199 -7.17 -9.55 -17.04
CA LYS A 199 -7.37 -8.40 -17.92
C LYS A 199 -7.87 -7.18 -17.15
N LEU A 200 -8.85 -7.36 -16.25
CA LEU A 200 -9.34 -6.29 -15.40
C LEU A 200 -8.21 -5.66 -14.58
N ILE A 201 -7.36 -6.47 -13.95
CA ILE A 201 -6.21 -5.98 -13.18
C ILE A 201 -5.25 -5.19 -14.09
N ARG A 202 -4.87 -5.75 -15.24
CA ARG A 202 -3.94 -5.09 -16.18
C ARG A 202 -4.45 -3.73 -16.63
N GLU A 203 -5.73 -3.64 -16.95
CA GLU A 203 -6.38 -2.41 -17.46
C GLU A 203 -6.70 -1.38 -16.38
N ASN A 204 -6.58 -1.72 -15.09
CA ASN A 204 -6.80 -0.79 -13.97
C ASN A 204 -5.50 -0.38 -13.26
N VAL A 205 -4.44 -1.19 -13.36
CA VAL A 205 -3.15 -0.92 -12.72
C VAL A 205 -2.12 -0.38 -13.70
N TYR A 206 -1.84 -1.10 -14.79
CA TYR A 206 -0.72 -0.79 -15.68
C TYR A 206 -1.17 0.16 -16.80
N VAL A 207 -1.56 1.37 -16.42
CA VAL A 207 -2.17 2.39 -17.31
C VAL A 207 -1.31 3.63 -17.51
N GLY A 208 -0.19 3.73 -16.80
CA GLY A 208 0.77 4.83 -16.96
C GLY A 208 1.65 4.68 -18.21
N PRO A 209 2.57 5.64 -18.44
CA PRO A 209 3.52 5.59 -19.54
C PRO A 209 4.38 4.32 -19.53
N SER A 210 4.78 3.87 -20.73
CA SER A 210 5.78 2.83 -20.95
C SER A 210 6.82 3.33 -21.93
N TYR A 211 8.04 2.82 -21.79
CA TYR A 211 9.15 3.09 -22.69
C TYR A 211 9.60 1.77 -23.31
N SER A 212 9.77 1.74 -24.63
CA SER A 212 10.26 0.55 -25.32
C SER A 212 11.74 0.33 -25.04
N ASP A 213 12.23 -0.89 -25.28
CA ASP A 213 13.66 -1.19 -25.14
C ASP A 213 14.52 -0.30 -26.04
N GLU A 214 14.04 0.06 -27.24
CA GLU A 214 14.73 0.98 -28.14
C GLU A 214 14.85 2.38 -27.53
N GLN A 215 13.76 2.90 -26.94
CA GLN A 215 13.77 4.21 -26.28
C GLN A 215 14.70 4.22 -25.06
N ILE A 216 14.73 3.13 -24.29
CA ILE A 216 15.63 2.98 -23.15
C ILE A 216 17.08 2.91 -23.63
N THR A 217 17.37 2.09 -24.63
CA THR A 217 18.72 1.95 -25.21
C THR A 217 19.23 3.28 -25.76
N GLN A 218 18.40 4.00 -26.52
CA GLN A 218 18.72 5.34 -27.02
C GLN A 218 19.06 6.33 -25.90
N PHE A 219 18.31 6.29 -24.80
CA PHE A 219 18.61 7.12 -23.63
C PHE A 219 19.97 6.75 -23.03
N LEU A 220 20.24 5.47 -22.80
CA LEU A 220 21.51 5.00 -22.24
C LEU A 220 22.70 5.38 -23.13
N ASP A 221 22.59 5.16 -24.44
CA ASP A 221 23.61 5.54 -25.42
C ASP A 221 23.84 7.06 -25.43
N SER A 222 22.77 7.87 -25.44
CA SER A 222 22.87 9.34 -25.49
C SER A 222 23.55 9.96 -24.27
N GLU A 223 23.44 9.30 -23.11
CA GLU A 223 24.05 9.73 -21.86
C GLU A 223 25.40 9.01 -21.60
N ASN A 224 25.88 8.17 -22.54
CA ASN A 224 27.08 7.35 -22.43
C ASN A 224 27.09 6.45 -21.17
N ILE A 225 25.93 5.89 -20.81
CA ILE A 225 25.77 5.02 -19.64
C ILE A 225 26.12 3.59 -20.06
N PRO A 226 27.09 2.92 -19.41
CA PRO A 226 27.40 1.52 -19.69
C PRO A 226 26.23 0.59 -19.29
N TYR A 227 25.93 -0.39 -20.15
CA TYR A 227 24.92 -1.42 -19.87
C TYR A 227 25.29 -2.75 -20.53
N GLU A 228 24.73 -3.83 -19.97
CA GLU A 228 24.72 -5.15 -20.57
C GLU A 228 23.30 -5.48 -21.06
N LYS A 229 23.17 -5.82 -22.34
CA LYS A 229 21.87 -6.18 -22.93
C LYS A 229 21.68 -7.68 -22.91
N PHE A 230 20.51 -8.13 -22.48
CA PHE A 230 20.16 -9.54 -22.38
C PHE A 230 18.85 -9.84 -23.12
N ASP A 231 18.75 -11.06 -23.64
CA ASP A 231 17.45 -11.64 -23.96
C ASP A 231 16.68 -11.96 -22.66
N ARG A 232 15.36 -12.10 -22.76
CA ARG A 232 14.45 -12.29 -21.62
C ARG A 232 14.88 -13.38 -20.65
N GLU A 233 15.14 -14.60 -21.13
CA GLU A 233 15.46 -15.73 -20.24
C GLU A 233 16.78 -15.53 -19.47
N PRO A 234 17.91 -15.20 -20.14
CA PRO A 234 19.14 -14.82 -19.44
C PRO A 234 18.96 -13.66 -18.46
N LEU A 235 18.19 -12.63 -18.83
CA LEU A 235 17.92 -11.48 -17.97
C LEU A 235 17.25 -11.92 -16.67
N LEU A 236 16.16 -12.69 -16.76
CA LEU A 236 15.41 -13.16 -15.60
C LEU A 236 16.28 -14.01 -14.66
N LYS A 237 17.04 -14.96 -15.22
CA LYS A 237 17.97 -15.80 -14.44
C LYS A 237 19.05 -14.97 -13.75
N LYS A 238 19.66 -14.03 -14.48
CA LYS A 238 20.70 -13.14 -13.94
C LYS A 238 20.14 -12.24 -12.85
N THR A 239 18.99 -11.60 -13.07
CA THR A 239 18.34 -10.75 -12.08
C THR A 239 17.94 -11.54 -10.84
N ALA A 240 17.34 -12.73 -10.99
CA ALA A 240 16.98 -13.59 -9.88
C ALA A 240 18.21 -13.99 -9.04
N GLN A 241 19.32 -14.33 -9.70
CA GLN A 241 20.58 -14.64 -9.02
C GLN A 241 21.12 -13.41 -8.26
N LEU A 242 21.14 -12.23 -8.88
CA LEU A 242 21.58 -11.00 -8.23
C LEU A 242 20.77 -10.70 -6.96
N ILE A 243 19.44 -10.88 -7.01
CA ILE A 243 18.58 -10.73 -5.84
C ILE A 243 18.94 -11.79 -4.79
N ALA A 244 19.08 -13.06 -5.16
CA ALA A 244 19.42 -14.16 -4.25
C ALA A 244 20.80 -14.02 -3.59
N ASP A 245 21.73 -13.33 -4.25
CA ASP A 245 23.05 -12.99 -3.73
C ASP A 245 23.00 -11.81 -2.73
N GLY A 246 21.82 -11.20 -2.52
CA GLY A 246 21.59 -10.12 -1.56
C GLY A 246 21.75 -8.72 -2.13
N ASN A 247 21.76 -8.56 -3.46
CA ASN A 247 21.83 -7.25 -4.08
C ASN A 247 20.45 -6.56 -4.10
N ILE A 248 20.46 -5.22 -4.01
CA ILE A 248 19.31 -4.37 -4.22
C ILE A 248 19.21 -4.06 -5.72
N VAL A 249 18.11 -4.49 -6.33
CA VAL A 249 17.91 -4.37 -7.78
C VAL A 249 16.72 -3.47 -8.08
N GLY A 250 16.96 -2.36 -8.80
CA GLY A 250 15.91 -1.57 -9.42
C GLY A 250 15.29 -2.35 -10.59
N TRP A 251 13.98 -2.32 -10.71
CA TRP A 251 13.22 -3.04 -11.72
C TRP A 251 12.27 -2.09 -12.44
N TYR A 252 12.64 -1.73 -13.67
CA TYR A 252 11.97 -0.75 -14.52
C TYR A 252 11.46 -1.42 -15.79
N GLN A 253 10.17 -1.77 -15.81
CA GLN A 253 9.55 -2.56 -16.88
C GLN A 253 8.21 -1.99 -17.32
N GLY A 254 7.90 -2.08 -18.62
CA GLY A 254 6.55 -1.87 -19.16
C GLY A 254 5.83 -0.58 -18.70
N LYS A 255 4.50 -0.66 -18.65
CA LYS A 255 3.62 0.46 -18.25
C LYS A 255 3.67 0.70 -16.75
N MET A 256 3.86 1.95 -16.36
CA MET A 256 3.84 2.37 -14.96
C MET A 256 2.51 2.03 -14.29
N GLU A 257 2.58 1.62 -13.02
CA GLU A 257 1.43 1.32 -12.18
C GLU A 257 0.70 2.60 -11.76
N TRP A 258 -0.63 2.51 -11.68
CA TRP A 258 -1.49 3.55 -11.13
C TRP A 258 -1.73 3.33 -9.63
N GLY A 259 -1.63 4.42 -8.87
CA GLY A 259 -1.83 4.43 -7.42
C GLY A 259 -0.52 4.54 -6.63
N PRO A 260 -0.59 4.44 -5.30
CA PRO A 260 0.53 4.76 -4.40
C PRO A 260 1.50 3.59 -4.16
N ARG A 261 1.33 2.46 -4.86
CA ARG A 261 2.10 1.23 -4.67
C ARG A 261 2.83 0.89 -5.96
N ALA A 262 4.10 0.51 -5.86
CA ALA A 262 4.76 -0.20 -6.95
C ALA A 262 4.33 -1.67 -6.91
N LEU A 263 3.94 -2.19 -8.06
CA LEU A 263 3.33 -3.51 -8.23
C LEU A 263 4.07 -4.29 -9.33
N GLY A 264 5.39 -4.13 -9.41
CA GLY A 264 6.27 -4.96 -10.25
C GLY A 264 6.77 -4.33 -11.55
N ASN A 265 6.51 -3.04 -11.80
CA ASN A 265 6.98 -2.32 -13.00
C ASN A 265 7.86 -1.10 -12.68
N ARG A 266 7.71 -0.50 -11.50
CA ARG A 266 8.60 0.57 -10.97
C ARG A 266 9.03 0.24 -9.55
N SER A 267 9.75 -0.86 -9.40
CA SER A 267 10.02 -1.50 -8.11
C SER A 267 11.50 -1.50 -7.76
N ILE A 268 11.80 -1.53 -6.47
CA ILE A 268 13.09 -1.96 -5.93
C ILE A 268 12.86 -3.34 -5.32
N LEU A 269 13.68 -4.29 -5.73
CA LEU A 269 13.58 -5.71 -5.39
C LEU A 269 14.79 -6.13 -4.54
N ALA A 270 14.54 -7.02 -3.59
CA ALA A 270 15.57 -7.59 -2.72
C ALA A 270 15.15 -8.94 -2.14
N ASP A 271 16.11 -9.67 -1.56
CA ASP A 271 15.90 -10.98 -0.95
C ASP A 271 15.14 -10.88 0.40
N PRO A 272 14.01 -11.59 0.59
CA PRO A 272 13.24 -11.51 1.84
C PRO A 272 13.77 -12.42 2.97
N ARG A 273 14.69 -13.34 2.69
CA ARG A 273 15.12 -14.42 3.61
C ARG A 273 15.98 -13.93 4.77
N LYS A 274 16.63 -12.78 4.61
CA LYS A 274 17.57 -12.19 5.56
C LYS A 274 16.92 -11.02 6.28
N ALA A 275 16.76 -11.11 7.60
CA ALA A 275 16.09 -10.08 8.41
C ALA A 275 16.76 -8.70 8.26
N GLU A 276 18.09 -8.67 8.16
CA GLU A 276 18.92 -7.49 7.98
C GLU A 276 18.71 -6.77 6.64
N MET A 277 18.02 -7.39 5.67
CA MET A 277 17.73 -6.76 4.39
C MET A 277 16.82 -5.53 4.56
N LYS A 278 15.93 -5.54 5.56
CA LYS A 278 15.11 -4.39 5.92
C LYS A 278 15.98 -3.18 6.29
N ASP A 279 16.97 -3.39 7.15
CA ASP A 279 17.86 -2.33 7.61
C ASP A 279 18.78 -1.87 6.47
N THR A 280 19.24 -2.81 5.65
CA THR A 280 20.05 -2.54 4.46
C THR A 280 19.32 -1.66 3.45
N LEU A 281 18.08 -1.97 3.09
CA LEU A 281 17.24 -1.14 2.20
C LEU A 281 16.97 0.26 2.77
N ASN A 282 16.72 0.35 4.08
CA ASN A 282 16.52 1.63 4.75
C ASN A 282 17.81 2.47 4.76
N ALA A 283 18.97 1.87 5.01
CA ALA A 283 20.25 2.57 5.04
C ALA A 283 20.75 2.99 3.65
N LYS A 284 20.67 2.09 2.65
CA LYS A 284 21.20 2.31 1.29
C LYS A 284 20.33 3.19 0.40
N ILE A 285 18.99 3.11 0.57
CA ILE A 285 18.05 3.68 -0.41
C ILE A 285 17.02 4.60 0.23
N LYS A 286 16.32 4.14 1.28
CA LYS A 286 15.07 4.79 1.71
C LYS A 286 15.25 5.89 2.74
N HIS A 287 16.30 5.84 3.54
CA HIS A 287 16.61 6.79 4.61
C HIS A 287 15.38 7.17 5.46
N ARG A 288 14.58 6.17 5.84
CA ARG A 288 13.28 6.31 6.51
C ARG A 288 13.24 5.58 7.85
N GLU A 289 12.15 5.75 8.59
CA GLU A 289 11.99 5.23 9.94
C GLU A 289 12.04 3.69 10.00
N SER A 290 12.70 3.13 11.03
CA SER A 290 12.94 1.69 11.18
C SER A 290 11.66 0.86 11.37
N PHE A 291 10.57 1.46 11.84
CA PHE A 291 9.28 0.78 12.00
C PHE A 291 8.53 0.59 10.67
N ARG A 292 8.96 1.21 9.56
CA ARG A 292 8.27 1.06 8.27
C ARG A 292 8.56 -0.31 7.65
N PRO A 293 7.54 -1.17 7.47
CA PRO A 293 7.76 -2.47 6.87
C PRO A 293 7.97 -2.37 5.35
N PHE A 294 8.49 -3.45 4.79
CA PHE A 294 8.49 -3.72 3.36
C PHE A 294 7.42 -4.75 3.02
N ALA A 295 7.02 -4.80 1.76
CA ALA A 295 5.96 -5.67 1.27
C ALA A 295 6.56 -6.83 0.46
N PRO A 296 6.03 -8.06 0.60
CA PRO A 296 6.34 -9.12 -0.34
C PRO A 296 5.50 -9.00 -1.61
N SER A 297 6.12 -9.33 -2.75
CA SER A 297 5.41 -9.84 -3.93
C SER A 297 5.61 -11.34 -3.99
N ILE A 298 4.52 -12.10 -4.01
CA ILE A 298 4.49 -13.57 -3.92
C ILE A 298 3.75 -14.16 -5.11
N LEU A 299 4.23 -15.29 -5.63
CA LEU A 299 3.50 -16.06 -6.65
C LEU A 299 2.11 -16.42 -6.12
N GLU A 300 1.07 -16.13 -6.89
CA GLU A 300 -0.33 -16.20 -6.44
C GLU A 300 -0.72 -17.59 -5.91
N GLU A 301 -0.27 -18.65 -6.57
CA GLU A 301 -0.51 -20.04 -6.20
C GLU A 301 0.10 -20.44 -4.84
N HIS A 302 1.08 -19.68 -4.34
CA HIS A 302 1.74 -19.91 -3.04
C HIS A 302 1.29 -18.94 -1.94
N ALA A 303 0.39 -18.00 -2.25
CA ALA A 303 -0.03 -16.97 -1.31
C ALA A 303 -0.64 -17.56 -0.03
N SER A 304 -1.52 -18.56 -0.18
CA SER A 304 -2.22 -19.21 0.93
C SER A 304 -1.32 -20.12 1.79
N ASP A 305 -0.15 -20.52 1.28
CA ASP A 305 0.86 -21.28 2.05
C ASP A 305 1.64 -20.37 3.01
N TYR A 306 1.76 -19.08 2.68
CA TYR A 306 2.57 -18.10 3.41
C TYR A 306 1.73 -17.11 4.21
N PHE A 307 0.47 -16.88 3.84
CA PHE A 307 -0.40 -15.92 4.48
C PHE A 307 -1.75 -16.54 4.85
N GLU A 308 -2.40 -16.01 5.87
CA GLU A 308 -3.82 -16.25 6.14
C GLU A 308 -4.70 -15.48 5.14
N LEU A 309 -4.58 -15.85 3.86
CA LEU A 309 -5.36 -15.28 2.77
C LEU A 309 -5.53 -16.32 1.67
N ASP A 310 -6.76 -16.59 1.27
CA ASP A 310 -7.13 -17.57 0.23
C ASP A 310 -7.67 -16.92 -1.05
N ILE A 311 -7.58 -15.59 -1.15
CA ILE A 311 -7.96 -14.80 -2.32
C ILE A 311 -6.77 -14.01 -2.89
N PRO A 312 -6.82 -13.61 -4.18
CA PRO A 312 -5.82 -12.70 -4.75
C PRO A 312 -5.79 -11.34 -4.04
N SER A 313 -4.59 -10.80 -3.84
CA SER A 313 -4.33 -9.44 -3.36
C SER A 313 -3.38 -8.71 -4.31
N PRO A 314 -3.83 -8.32 -5.52
CA PRO A 314 -2.95 -7.80 -6.57
C PRO A 314 -2.42 -6.38 -6.31
N TYR A 315 -2.93 -5.66 -5.30
CA TYR A 315 -2.73 -4.21 -5.14
C TYR A 315 -1.96 -3.79 -3.88
N MET A 316 -1.46 -4.73 -3.07
CA MET A 316 -0.88 -4.42 -1.74
C MET A 316 -1.83 -3.64 -0.83
N LEU A 317 -3.11 -4.00 -0.84
CA LEU A 317 -4.16 -3.36 -0.03
C LEU A 317 -4.63 -4.24 1.14
N MET A 318 -4.01 -5.40 1.36
CA MET A 318 -4.30 -6.31 2.48
C MET A 318 -3.04 -6.51 3.33
N VAL A 319 -3.20 -6.45 4.65
CA VAL A 319 -2.18 -6.81 5.64
C VAL A 319 -2.69 -8.05 6.37
N ALA A 320 -2.11 -9.21 6.09
CA ALA A 320 -2.57 -10.49 6.61
C ALA A 320 -1.50 -11.14 7.51
N PRO A 321 -1.89 -11.98 8.48
CA PRO A 321 -0.96 -12.82 9.25
C PRO A 321 -0.09 -13.69 8.34
N VAL A 322 1.20 -13.79 8.68
CA VAL A 322 2.19 -14.62 7.98
C VAL A 322 2.28 -15.99 8.66
N LYS A 323 2.00 -17.05 7.90
CA LYS A 323 2.07 -18.45 8.37
C LYS A 323 3.51 -18.95 8.53
N LYS A 324 4.44 -18.44 7.72
CA LYS A 324 5.85 -18.85 7.68
C LYS A 324 6.81 -17.67 7.87
N PRO A 325 6.79 -16.98 9.03
CA PRO A 325 7.54 -15.75 9.24
C PRO A 325 9.07 -15.94 9.20
N LYS A 326 9.54 -17.15 9.51
CA LYS A 326 10.97 -17.50 9.48
C LYS A 326 11.56 -17.59 8.07
N ASP A 327 10.72 -17.85 7.07
CA ASP A 327 11.14 -18.00 5.68
C ASP A 327 11.31 -16.63 5.00
N ILE A 328 10.53 -15.63 5.43
CA ILE A 328 10.48 -14.28 4.85
C ILE A 328 10.56 -13.18 5.92
N PRO A 329 11.59 -13.20 6.80
CA PRO A 329 11.66 -12.31 7.94
C PRO A 329 11.76 -10.82 7.57
N ALA A 330 12.32 -10.47 6.41
CA ALA A 330 12.50 -9.06 6.01
C ALA A 330 11.19 -8.32 5.68
N VAL A 331 10.12 -9.08 5.40
CA VAL A 331 8.79 -8.57 5.02
C VAL A 331 7.71 -8.96 6.04
N THR A 332 8.11 -9.65 7.11
CA THR A 332 7.25 -9.94 8.25
C THR A 332 7.32 -8.79 9.24
N HIS A 333 6.18 -8.23 9.59
CA HIS A 333 6.03 -7.17 10.57
C HIS A 333 6.27 -7.69 11.99
N VAL A 334 6.47 -6.77 12.95
CA VAL A 334 6.74 -7.14 14.35
C VAL A 334 5.59 -7.91 15.01
N ASP A 335 4.36 -7.70 14.53
CA ASP A 335 3.14 -8.38 14.97
C ASP A 335 2.85 -9.69 14.20
N GLY A 336 3.79 -10.14 13.36
CA GLY A 336 3.65 -11.35 12.55
C GLY A 336 2.79 -11.20 11.31
N THR A 337 2.39 -9.99 10.92
CA THR A 337 1.64 -9.73 9.68
C THR A 337 2.54 -9.32 8.52
N GLY A 338 2.00 -9.25 7.30
CA GLY A 338 2.71 -8.75 6.13
C GLY A 338 1.76 -8.21 5.06
N ARG A 339 2.17 -7.13 4.39
CA ARG A 339 1.37 -6.47 3.34
C ARG A 339 1.73 -6.99 1.95
N LEU A 340 1.00 -7.98 1.46
CA LEU A 340 1.38 -8.73 0.25
C LEU A 340 0.79 -8.21 -1.08
N GLN A 341 1.52 -8.43 -2.16
CA GLN A 341 1.03 -8.48 -3.53
C GLN A 341 1.01 -9.93 -4.01
N THR A 342 -0.12 -10.45 -4.48
CA THR A 342 -0.14 -11.69 -5.27
C THR A 342 0.22 -11.38 -6.72
N VAL A 343 1.09 -12.20 -7.30
CA VAL A 343 1.58 -12.06 -8.67
C VAL A 343 1.12 -13.26 -9.47
N SER A 344 0.18 -13.04 -10.37
CA SER A 344 -0.31 -14.04 -11.31
C SER A 344 0.41 -13.92 -12.65
N LYS A 345 0.73 -15.08 -13.24
CA LYS A 345 1.33 -15.17 -14.58
C LYS A 345 0.46 -14.50 -15.65
N ASP A 346 -0.86 -14.58 -15.51
CA ASP A 346 -1.78 -13.97 -16.47
C ASP A 346 -1.77 -12.45 -16.35
N VAL A 347 -1.51 -11.90 -15.17
CA VAL A 347 -1.51 -10.44 -14.93
C VAL A 347 -0.20 -9.80 -15.37
N ASN A 348 0.94 -10.31 -14.90
CA ASN A 348 2.25 -9.75 -15.20
C ASN A 348 3.25 -10.90 -15.42
N PRO A 349 3.30 -11.48 -16.63
CA PRO A 349 4.09 -12.69 -16.89
C PRO A 349 5.59 -12.47 -16.69
N LEU A 350 6.11 -11.28 -17.02
CA LEU A 350 7.53 -10.98 -16.85
C LEU A 350 7.92 -10.92 -15.37
N TYR A 351 7.10 -10.26 -14.55
CA TYR A 351 7.36 -10.18 -13.11
C TYR A 351 7.14 -11.51 -12.41
N TYR A 352 6.11 -12.26 -12.82
CA TYR A 352 5.88 -13.63 -12.37
C TYR A 352 7.10 -14.51 -12.66
N ASP A 353 7.60 -14.51 -13.90
CA ASP A 353 8.72 -15.36 -14.28
C ASP A 353 10.01 -14.98 -13.52
N LEU A 354 10.23 -13.69 -13.22
CA LEU A 354 11.35 -13.26 -12.37
C LEU A 354 11.27 -13.89 -10.97
N ILE A 355 10.10 -13.79 -10.33
CA ILE A 355 9.89 -14.37 -8.99
C ILE A 355 10.00 -15.89 -9.06
N ASN A 356 9.55 -16.51 -10.14
CA ASN A 356 9.68 -17.95 -10.34
C ASN A 356 11.14 -18.41 -10.55
N GLU A 357 11.97 -17.65 -11.26
CA GLU A 357 13.42 -17.93 -11.31
C GLU A 357 14.06 -17.78 -9.93
N PHE A 358 13.68 -16.76 -9.15
CA PHE A 358 14.13 -16.62 -7.76
C PHE A 358 13.67 -17.80 -6.89
N TYR A 359 12.44 -18.27 -7.08
CA TYR A 359 11.89 -19.44 -6.38
C TYR A 359 12.68 -20.71 -6.69
N LYS A 360 13.07 -20.95 -7.95
CA LYS A 360 13.90 -22.10 -8.34
C LYS A 360 15.27 -22.10 -7.66
N ILE A 361 15.85 -20.91 -7.42
CA ILE A 361 17.15 -20.76 -6.76
C ILE A 361 17.03 -20.92 -5.24
N THR A 362 15.97 -20.37 -4.65
CA THR A 362 15.90 -20.14 -3.19
C THR A 362 14.89 -21.00 -2.46
N THR A 363 13.98 -21.67 -3.18
CA THR A 363 12.76 -22.31 -2.68
C THR A 363 11.77 -21.37 -1.97
N ILE A 364 11.95 -20.06 -2.10
CA ILE A 364 11.04 -19.03 -1.56
C ILE A 364 10.27 -18.36 -2.69
N PRO A 365 8.92 -18.43 -2.74
CA PRO A 365 8.12 -17.95 -3.86
C PRO A 365 7.81 -16.45 -3.77
N ALA A 366 8.61 -15.69 -3.02
CA ALA A 366 8.37 -14.28 -2.73
C ALA A 366 9.66 -13.47 -2.80
N ILE A 367 9.52 -12.19 -3.16
CA ILE A 367 10.60 -11.20 -3.12
C ILE A 367 10.15 -9.93 -2.41
N ILE A 368 11.08 -9.17 -1.82
CA ILE A 368 10.78 -7.83 -1.34
C ILE A 368 10.42 -6.96 -2.54
N ASN A 369 9.34 -6.19 -2.44
CA ASN A 369 8.98 -5.16 -3.39
C ASN A 369 8.68 -3.84 -2.65
N THR A 370 9.37 -2.79 -3.04
CA THR A 370 9.06 -1.42 -2.62
C THR A 370 9.07 -0.46 -3.79
N SER A 371 8.39 0.67 -3.64
CA SER A 371 8.37 1.76 -4.62
C SER A 371 9.76 2.16 -5.07
N MET A 372 10.01 2.33 -6.37
CA MET A 372 11.27 2.91 -6.86
C MET A 372 11.22 4.43 -6.76
N ASN A 373 11.71 4.95 -5.64
CA ASN A 373 11.83 6.36 -5.28
C ASN A 373 12.71 6.53 -4.03
N VAL A 374 13.10 7.76 -3.72
CA VAL A 374 13.64 8.15 -2.41
C VAL A 374 12.58 8.89 -1.59
N MET A 375 12.84 9.13 -0.31
CA MET A 375 11.91 9.86 0.56
C MET A 375 11.63 11.27 -0.01
N GLY A 376 10.36 11.63 -0.13
CA GLY A 376 9.92 12.93 -0.63
C GLY A 376 9.73 13.01 -2.14
N GLU A 377 10.09 11.96 -2.89
CA GLU A 377 9.90 11.90 -4.34
C GLU A 377 8.77 10.91 -4.73
N PRO A 378 8.03 11.16 -5.84
CA PRO A 378 7.09 10.19 -6.39
C PRO A 378 7.81 8.96 -6.97
N ILE A 379 7.05 7.91 -7.30
CA ILE A 379 7.57 6.75 -8.03
C ILE A 379 8.12 7.23 -9.38
N VAL A 380 9.31 6.75 -9.75
CA VAL A 380 9.96 7.15 -11.01
C VAL A 380 9.10 6.77 -12.22
N ASN A 381 9.06 7.66 -13.21
CA ASN A 381 8.29 7.47 -14.44
C ASN A 381 9.22 7.26 -15.65
N THR A 382 10.15 8.18 -15.90
CA THR A 382 10.98 8.18 -17.13
C THR A 382 12.28 7.37 -16.97
N PRO A 383 12.93 6.94 -18.08
CA PRO A 383 14.23 6.26 -18.02
C PRO A 383 15.28 7.09 -17.26
N LYS A 384 15.31 8.40 -17.48
CA LYS A 384 16.20 9.33 -16.75
C LYS A 384 15.96 9.31 -15.24
N GLN A 385 14.70 9.32 -14.81
CA GLN A 385 14.38 9.25 -13.38
C GLN A 385 14.77 7.90 -12.78
N ALA A 386 14.56 6.80 -13.51
CA ALA A 386 14.98 5.46 -13.09
C ALA A 386 16.50 5.37 -12.95
N TYR A 387 17.27 5.83 -13.94
CA TYR A 387 18.73 5.89 -13.86
C TYR A 387 19.21 6.79 -12.72
N GLN A 388 18.56 7.93 -12.47
CA GLN A 388 18.91 8.78 -11.34
C GLN A 388 18.81 8.06 -9.98
N MET A 389 18.00 6.98 -9.86
CA MET A 389 17.97 6.18 -8.64
C MET A 389 19.29 5.46 -8.39
N ILE A 390 19.90 4.82 -9.40
CA ILE A 390 21.18 4.12 -9.19
C ILE A 390 22.33 5.12 -8.90
N VAL A 391 22.28 6.30 -9.52
CA VAL A 391 23.27 7.36 -9.29
C VAL A 391 23.18 7.98 -7.89
N LYS A 392 21.97 8.22 -7.38
CA LYS A 392 21.74 8.94 -6.11
C LYS A 392 21.74 8.04 -4.88
N THR A 393 21.71 6.72 -5.04
CA THR A 393 21.53 5.76 -3.93
C THR A 393 22.56 4.65 -3.98
N ASP A 394 22.65 3.83 -2.94
CA ASP A 394 23.50 2.64 -2.93
C ASP A 394 22.80 1.40 -3.51
N MET A 395 21.99 1.61 -4.55
CA MET A 395 21.42 0.53 -5.35
C MET A 395 22.53 -0.17 -6.13
N ASP A 396 22.56 -1.50 -6.10
CA ASP A 396 23.67 -2.27 -6.66
C ASP A 396 23.51 -2.42 -8.20
N TYR A 397 22.27 -2.64 -8.66
CA TYR A 397 21.92 -2.80 -10.08
C TYR A 397 20.57 -2.19 -10.42
N ILE A 398 20.34 -1.82 -11.68
CA ILE A 398 19.02 -1.51 -12.21
C ILE A 398 18.79 -2.22 -13.55
N ILE A 399 17.64 -2.88 -13.66
CA ILE A 399 17.15 -3.48 -14.90
C ILE A 399 16.17 -2.50 -15.55
N MET A 400 16.52 -2.01 -16.73
CA MET A 400 15.72 -1.08 -17.53
C MET A 400 15.36 -1.73 -18.86
N GLY A 401 14.13 -2.24 -18.95
CA GLY A 401 13.75 -3.10 -20.08
C GLY A 401 14.65 -4.33 -20.11
N ASN A 402 15.30 -4.57 -21.25
CA ASN A 402 16.28 -5.63 -21.45
C ASN A 402 17.74 -5.28 -21.09
N ASN A 403 17.98 -4.11 -20.50
CA ASN A 403 19.32 -3.61 -20.19
C ASN A 403 19.59 -3.68 -18.68
N LEU A 404 20.71 -4.28 -18.30
CA LEU A 404 21.25 -4.29 -16.95
C LEU A 404 22.31 -3.18 -16.84
N VAL A 405 22.12 -2.29 -15.87
CA VAL A 405 23.09 -1.25 -15.52
C VAL A 405 23.60 -1.56 -14.11
N SER A 406 24.91 -1.65 -13.95
CA SER A 406 25.58 -1.75 -12.65
C SER A 406 25.95 -0.36 -12.13
N LYS A 407 26.06 -0.24 -10.80
CA LYS A 407 26.52 1.00 -10.16
C LYS A 407 27.97 1.37 -10.52
#